data_AF-A0A090SS56-F1
#
_entry.id   AF-A0A090SS56-F1
#
_cell.length_a   1.000
_cell.length_b   1.000
_cell.length_c   1.000
_cell.angle_alpha   90.00
_cell.angle_beta   90.00
_cell.angle_gamma   90.00
#
_symmetry.space_group_name_H-M   'P 1'
#
loop_
_entity.id
_entity.type
_entity.pdbx_description
1 polymer ?
#
loop_
_entity_poly.entity_id
_entity_poly.type
_entity_poly.pdbx_seq_one_letter_code
_entity_poly.pdbx_strand_id
1 'polypeptide(L)'
;MSNATWLSEIPQLDRKQLLEIRKTLDGAYRDFSREYGDTIESLFDPLLSFLIWFEKLLLSSPWWLIIGILVGLAYVASRSWKLSASVGIAFFVIGFFGMWDNTMRTMSIILVSTMLAIASGYPQGYSWLSPKKPEPSLPLYLM
;
A
#
# COMPACT_ATOMS: atom_id res chain seq x y z
N MET A 1 -38.50 33.55 -22.63
CA MET A 1 -37.95 33.87 -21.30
C MET A 1 -37.34 32.61 -20.72
N SER A 2 -36.03 32.45 -20.88
CA SER A 2 -35.22 31.35 -20.36
C SER A 2 -34.85 31.64 -18.90
N ASN A 3 -35.68 31.19 -17.97
CA ASN A 3 -35.40 31.31 -16.54
C ASN A 3 -34.60 30.09 -16.06
N ALA A 4 -33.29 30.26 -15.92
CA ALA A 4 -32.42 29.71 -14.87
C ALA A 4 -32.59 28.24 -14.36
N THR A 5 -33.09 27.28 -15.15
CA THR A 5 -33.25 25.87 -14.69
C THR A 5 -31.91 25.18 -14.36
N TRP A 6 -30.82 25.57 -15.01
CA TRP A 6 -29.47 25.02 -14.78
C TRP A 6 -28.85 25.39 -13.41
N LEU A 7 -29.43 26.36 -12.69
CA LEU A 7 -29.02 26.74 -11.33
C LEU A 7 -29.82 26.02 -10.24
N SER A 8 -30.98 25.43 -10.60
CA SER A 8 -31.91 24.80 -9.66
C SER A 8 -31.99 23.28 -9.78
N GLU A 9 -31.61 22.69 -10.92
CA GLU A 9 -31.60 21.25 -11.13
C GLU A 9 -30.26 20.78 -11.73
N ILE A 10 -29.69 19.73 -11.14
CA ILE A 10 -28.46 19.11 -11.65
C ILE A 10 -28.77 18.49 -13.03
N PRO A 11 -27.99 18.79 -14.08
CA PRO A 11 -28.19 18.18 -15.38
C PRO A 11 -28.01 16.65 -15.31
N GLN A 12 -29.06 15.90 -15.65
CA GLN A 12 -29.04 14.44 -15.68
C GLN A 12 -28.72 13.94 -17.10
N LEU A 13 -27.84 12.94 -17.20
CA LEU A 13 -27.54 12.28 -18.46
C LEU A 13 -28.78 11.52 -18.95
N ASP A 14 -29.04 11.59 -20.25
CA ASP A 14 -30.15 10.84 -20.86
C ASP A 14 -29.93 9.34 -20.66
N ARG A 15 -31.03 8.59 -20.55
CA ARG A 15 -31.00 7.13 -20.34
C ARG A 15 -30.15 6.43 -21.40
N LYS A 16 -30.15 6.92 -22.64
CA LYS A 16 -29.31 6.38 -23.72
C LYS A 16 -27.83 6.59 -23.45
N GLN A 17 -27.44 7.78 -22.99
CA GLN A 17 -26.05 8.10 -22.63
C GLN A 17 -25.56 7.23 -21.46
N LEU A 18 -26.40 7.03 -20.43
CA LEU A 18 -26.08 6.13 -19.31
C LEU A 18 -25.88 4.68 -19.78
N LEU A 19 -26.71 4.21 -20.71
CA LEU A 19 -26.61 2.88 -21.28
C LEU A 19 -25.36 2.71 -22.17
N GLU A 20 -25.00 3.73 -22.94
CA GLU A 20 -23.78 3.73 -23.75
C GLU A 20 -22.53 3.73 -22.88
N ILE A 21 -22.46 4.59 -21.85
CA ILE A 21 -21.36 4.60 -20.88
C ILE A 21 -21.22 3.25 -20.19
N ARG A 22 -22.33 2.67 -19.73
CA ARG A 22 -22.33 1.35 -19.10
C ARG A 22 -21.78 0.29 -20.05
N LYS A 23 -22.27 0.23 -21.28
CA LYS A 23 -21.82 -0.76 -22.27
C LYS A 23 -20.34 -0.60 -22.61
N THR A 24 -19.86 0.62 -22.77
CA THR A 24 -18.46 0.91 -23.04
C THR A 24 -17.57 0.54 -21.86
N LEU A 25 -17.97 0.88 -20.64
CA LEU A 25 -17.21 0.54 -19.42
C LEU A 25 -17.20 -0.97 -19.17
N ASP A 26 -18.35 -1.64 -19.32
CA ASP A 26 -18.46 -3.09 -19.20
C ASP A 26 -17.60 -3.80 -20.26
N GLY A 27 -17.60 -3.29 -21.50
CA GLY A 27 -16.75 -3.80 -22.58
C GLY A 27 -15.27 -3.64 -22.25
N ALA A 28 -14.85 -2.42 -21.92
CA ALA A 28 -13.47 -2.11 -21.54
C ALA A 28 -12.99 -2.92 -20.33
N TYR A 29 -13.81 -3.07 -19.29
CA TYR A 29 -13.49 -3.90 -18.12
C TYR A 29 -13.31 -5.36 -18.49
N ARG A 30 -14.19 -5.92 -19.33
CA ARG A 30 -14.12 -7.32 -19.75
C ARG A 30 -12.90 -7.58 -20.62
N ASP A 31 -12.58 -6.68 -21.54
CA ASP A 31 -11.42 -6.81 -22.40
C ASP A 31 -10.13 -6.67 -21.59
N PHE A 32 -10.06 -5.68 -20.69
CA PHE A 32 -8.95 -5.54 -19.73
C PHE A 32 -8.79 -6.80 -18.86
N SER A 33 -9.87 -7.31 -18.28
CA SER A 33 -9.83 -8.49 -17.42
C SER A 33 -9.41 -9.75 -18.17
N ARG A 34 -9.67 -9.86 -19.48
CA ARG A 34 -9.25 -11.01 -20.30
C ARG A 34 -7.80 -10.91 -20.72
N GLU A 35 -7.33 -9.73 -21.08
CA GLU A 35 -5.97 -9.52 -21.57
C GLU A 35 -4.97 -9.46 -20.42
N TYR A 36 -5.31 -8.77 -19.34
CA TYR A 36 -4.42 -8.55 -18.20
C TYR A 36 -4.70 -9.47 -17.01
N GLY A 37 -5.82 -10.21 -17.01
CA GLY A 37 -6.22 -11.10 -15.90
C GLY A 37 -5.12 -12.09 -15.51
N ASP A 38 -4.68 -12.91 -16.46
CA ASP A 38 -3.64 -13.93 -16.24
C ASP A 38 -2.30 -13.30 -15.82
N THR A 39 -1.97 -12.12 -16.37
CA THR A 39 -0.74 -11.40 -16.01
C THR A 39 -0.81 -10.85 -14.58
N ILE A 40 -1.96 -10.30 -14.18
CA ILE A 40 -2.21 -9.83 -12.82
C ILE A 40 -2.15 -11.03 -11.86
N GLU A 41 -2.88 -12.10 -12.13
CA GLU A 41 -2.90 -13.32 -11.29
C GLU A 41 -1.48 -13.87 -11.07
N SER A 42 -0.70 -14.04 -12.14
CA SER A 42 0.69 -14.51 -12.02
C SER A 42 1.63 -13.56 -11.25
N LEU A 43 1.35 -12.25 -11.21
CA LEU A 43 2.07 -11.29 -10.37
C LEU A 43 1.61 -11.33 -8.90
N PHE A 44 0.32 -11.54 -8.64
CA PHE A 44 -0.25 -11.55 -7.30
C PHE A 44 -0.14 -12.91 -6.60
N ASP A 45 -0.12 -14.03 -7.31
CA ASP A 45 0.05 -15.38 -6.75
C ASP A 45 1.30 -15.56 -5.88
N PRO A 46 2.52 -15.18 -6.33
CA PRO A 46 3.71 -15.30 -5.49
C PRO A 46 3.62 -14.36 -4.27
N LEU A 47 3.02 -13.19 -4.44
CA LEU A 47 2.80 -12.24 -3.35
C LEU A 47 1.82 -12.80 -2.30
N LEU A 48 0.69 -13.37 -2.73
CA LEU A 48 -0.31 -13.99 -1.87
C LEU A 48 0.29 -15.19 -1.12
N SER A 49 1.04 -16.05 -1.81
CA SER A 49 1.72 -17.19 -1.20
C SER A 49 2.72 -16.73 -0.12
N PHE A 50 3.51 -15.69 -0.42
CA PHE A 50 4.45 -15.10 0.55
C PHE A 50 3.72 -14.48 1.75
N LEU A 51 2.61 -13.77 1.51
CA LEU A 51 1.79 -13.15 2.54
C LEU A 51 1.18 -14.20 3.48
N ILE A 52 0.60 -15.27 2.93
CA ILE A 52 0.01 -16.38 3.71
C ILE A 52 1.10 -17.14 4.48
N TRP A 53 2.27 -17.35 3.87
CA TRP A 53 3.40 -17.96 4.57
C TRP A 53 3.85 -17.11 5.77
N PHE A 54 3.98 -15.79 5.58
CA PHE A 54 4.36 -14.86 6.63
C PHE A 54 3.27 -14.72 7.71
N GLU A 55 1.99 -14.74 7.33
CA GLU A 55 0.86 -14.82 8.25
C GLU A 55 0.97 -16.05 9.15
N LYS A 56 1.15 -17.24 8.56
CA LYS A 56 1.29 -18.49 9.31
C LYS A 56 2.52 -18.47 10.22
N LEU A 57 3.62 -17.84 9.81
CA LEU A 57 4.81 -17.66 10.63
C LEU A 57 4.52 -16.82 11.87
N LEU A 58 3.81 -15.69 11.71
CA LEU A 58 3.42 -14.84 12.84
C LEU A 58 2.42 -15.53 13.76
N LEU A 59 1.43 -16.23 13.21
CA LEU A 59 0.41 -16.95 13.99
C LEU A 59 0.95 -18.16 14.74
N SER A 60 1.91 -18.89 14.15
CA SER A 60 2.55 -20.05 14.81
C SER A 60 3.59 -19.65 15.87
N SER A 61 4.04 -18.40 15.86
CA SER A 61 4.98 -17.89 16.84
C SER A 61 4.30 -17.66 18.18
N PRO A 62 4.95 -18.00 19.31
CA PRO A 62 4.36 -17.80 20.62
C PRO A 62 4.20 -16.29 20.93
N TRP A 63 3.10 -15.94 21.58
CA TRP A 63 2.69 -14.54 21.80
C TRP A 63 3.74 -13.70 22.53
N TRP A 64 4.45 -14.27 23.51
CA TRP A 64 5.51 -13.55 24.25
C TRP A 64 6.67 -13.12 23.36
N LEU A 65 6.99 -13.92 22.33
CA LEU A 65 8.09 -13.65 21.41
C LEU A 65 7.72 -12.48 20.50
N ILE A 66 6.50 -12.47 19.95
CA ILE A 66 6.01 -11.39 19.11
C ILE A 66 5.96 -10.07 19.87
N ILE A 67 5.40 -10.05 21.09
CA ILE A 67 5.38 -8.84 21.92
C ILE A 67 6.80 -8.35 22.20
N GLY A 68 7.72 -9.25 22.53
CA GLY A 68 9.13 -8.91 22.75
C GLY A 68 9.78 -8.24 21.54
N ILE A 69 9.57 -8.78 20.34
CA ILE A 69 10.08 -8.19 19.08
C ILE A 69 9.45 -6.82 18.83
N LEU A 70 8.13 -6.68 18.94
CA LEU A 70 7.42 -5.42 18.69
C LEU A 70 7.86 -4.31 19.65
N VAL A 71 7.97 -4.63 20.94
CA VAL A 71 8.47 -3.69 21.95
C VAL A 71 9.93 -3.32 21.68
N GLY A 72 10.77 -4.29 21.29
CA GLY A 72 12.15 -4.06 20.90
C GLY A 72 12.29 -3.13 19.69
N LEU A 73 11.51 -3.37 18.64
CA LEU A 73 11.46 -2.51 17.46
C LEU A 73 10.97 -1.10 17.79
N ALA A 74 9.89 -0.99 18.58
CA ALA A 74 9.37 0.30 19.04
C ALA A 74 10.42 1.06 19.86
N TYR A 75 11.20 0.36 20.69
CA TYR A 75 12.29 0.97 21.44
C TYR A 75 13.43 1.47 20.56
N VAL A 76 13.84 0.69 19.55
CA VAL A 76 14.87 1.13 18.59
C VAL A 76 14.40 2.35 17.80
N ALA A 77 13.13 2.37 17.38
CA ALA A 77 12.55 3.47 16.61
C ALA A 77 12.34 4.75 17.43
N SER A 78 11.85 4.63 18.67
CA SER A 78 11.49 5.78 19.51
C SER A 78 12.60 6.24 20.46
N ARG A 79 13.53 5.34 20.82
CA ARG A 79 14.53 5.52 21.89
C ARG A 79 13.93 5.85 23.27
N SER A 80 12.61 5.70 23.45
CA SER A 80 11.90 6.06 24.67
C SER A 80 11.18 4.86 25.28
N TRP A 81 11.45 4.58 26.56
CA TRP A 81 10.85 3.46 27.28
C TRP A 81 9.34 3.60 27.47
N LYS A 82 8.84 4.83 27.57
CA LYS A 82 7.41 5.10 27.76
C LYS A 82 6.58 4.67 26.55
N LEU A 83 7.05 4.93 25.33
CA LEU A 83 6.35 4.54 24.10
C LEU A 83 6.46 3.05 23.84
N SER A 84 7.60 2.42 24.13
CA SER A 84 7.73 0.96 23.98
C SER A 84 6.85 0.18 24.94
N ALA A 85 6.75 0.64 26.20
CA ALA A 85 5.90 0.01 27.20
C ALA A 85 4.41 0.11 26.83
N SER A 86 3.96 1.27 26.32
CA SER A 86 2.55 1.42 25.90
C SER A 86 2.20 0.51 24.73
N VAL A 87 3.11 0.31 23.77
CA VAL A 87 2.93 -0.67 22.68
C VAL A 87 2.79 -2.08 23.23
N GLY A 88 3.67 -2.51 24.14
CA GLY A 88 3.58 -3.84 24.76
C GLY A 88 2.27 -4.07 25.50
N ILE A 89 1.83 -3.10 26.29
CA ILE A 89 0.55 -3.14 27.02
C ILE A 89 -0.62 -3.21 26.05
N ALA A 90 -0.62 -2.41 24.99
CA ALA A 90 -1.70 -2.42 23.99
C ALA A 90 -1.84 -3.78 23.31
N PHE A 91 -0.73 -4.38 22.86
CA PHE A 91 -0.75 -5.72 22.25
C PHE A 91 -1.16 -6.82 23.24
N PHE A 92 -0.77 -6.70 24.51
CA PHE A 92 -1.20 -7.63 25.55
C PHE A 92 -2.73 -7.55 25.78
N VAL A 93 -3.29 -6.34 25.85
CA VAL A 93 -4.74 -6.12 25.98
C VAL A 93 -5.51 -6.68 24.78
N ILE A 94 -4.99 -6.50 23.56
CA ILE A 94 -5.57 -7.10 22.35
C ILE A 94 -5.58 -8.64 22.45
N GLY A 95 -4.50 -9.24 22.94
CA GLY A 95 -4.42 -10.67 23.22
C GLY A 95 -5.47 -11.12 24.24
N PHE A 96 -5.65 -10.35 25.31
CA PHE A 96 -6.65 -10.61 26.35
C PHE A 96 -8.09 -10.61 25.80
N PHE A 97 -8.40 -9.77 24.82
CA PHE A 97 -9.70 -9.75 24.13
C PHE A 97 -9.91 -10.93 23.16
N GLY A 98 -8.93 -11.82 22.98
CA GLY A 98 -9.03 -12.95 22.05
C GLY A 98 -8.98 -12.56 20.57
N MET A 99 -8.60 -11.32 20.26
CA MET A 99 -8.49 -10.81 18.89
C MET A 99 -7.08 -10.96 18.30
N TRP A 100 -6.19 -11.66 19.01
CA TRP A 100 -4.78 -11.81 18.67
C TRP A 100 -4.56 -12.24 17.22
N ASP A 101 -5.22 -13.31 16.78
CA ASP A 101 -5.02 -13.88 15.44
C ASP A 101 -5.42 -12.89 14.34
N ASN A 102 -6.54 -12.18 14.53
CA ASN A 102 -6.99 -11.16 13.59
C ASN A 102 -5.99 -9.98 13.52
N THR A 103 -5.44 -9.58 14.66
CA THR A 103 -4.41 -8.53 14.70
C THR A 103 -3.11 -8.98 14.06
N MET A 104 -2.69 -10.22 14.26
CA MET A 104 -1.48 -10.76 13.62
C MET A 104 -1.63 -10.85 12.10
N ARG A 105 -2.82 -11.22 11.60
CA ARG A 105 -3.13 -11.15 10.16
C ARG A 105 -2.97 -9.75 9.60
N THR A 106 -3.55 -8.74 10.25
CA THR A 106 -3.39 -7.35 9.83
C THR A 106 -1.92 -6.92 9.87
N MET A 107 -1.19 -7.31 10.92
CA MET A 107 0.23 -6.98 11.06
C MET A 107 1.07 -7.63 9.95
N SER A 108 0.79 -8.88 9.58
CA SER A 108 1.44 -9.55 8.46
C SER A 108 1.26 -8.80 7.15
N ILE A 109 0.05 -8.35 6.84
CA ILE A 109 -0.23 -7.56 5.64
C ILE A 109 0.57 -6.25 5.65
N ILE A 110 0.56 -5.51 6.76
CA ILE A 110 1.29 -4.24 6.90
C ILE A 110 2.80 -4.45 6.75
N LEU A 111 3.36 -5.48 7.39
CA LEU A 111 4.79 -5.78 7.34
C LEU A 111 5.22 -6.18 5.92
N VAL A 112 4.49 -7.11 5.29
CA VAL A 112 4.77 -7.54 3.90
C VAL A 112 4.65 -6.35 2.95
N SER A 113 3.58 -5.55 3.07
CA SER A 113 3.39 -4.35 2.25
C SER A 113 4.49 -3.32 2.45
N THR A 114 4.93 -3.09 3.70
CA THR A 114 5.99 -2.13 4.02
C THR A 114 7.34 -2.62 3.48
N MET A 115 7.65 -3.91 3.64
CA MET A 115 8.86 -4.51 3.09
C MET A 115 8.91 -4.42 1.57
N LEU A 116 7.79 -4.70 0.89
CA LEU A 116 7.69 -4.57 -0.55
C LEU A 116 7.82 -3.12 -1.00
N ALA A 117 7.17 -2.18 -0.32
CA ALA A 117 7.28 -0.76 -0.64
C ALA A 117 8.71 -0.24 -0.50
N ILE A 118 9.45 -0.67 0.53
CA ILE A 118 10.87 -0.32 0.69
C ILE A 118 11.71 -0.98 -0.41
N ALA A 119 11.49 -2.27 -0.67
CA ALA A 119 12.26 -3.03 -1.66
C ALA A 119 12.06 -2.54 -3.09
N SER A 120 10.83 -2.19 -3.49
CA SER A 120 10.52 -1.70 -4.83
C SER A 120 10.72 -0.18 -4.96
N GLY A 121 10.48 0.58 -3.90
CA GLY A 121 10.51 2.05 -3.91
C GLY A 121 11.93 2.62 -3.86
N TYR A 122 12.83 2.03 -3.06
CA TYR A 122 14.19 2.54 -2.91
C TYR A 122 15.00 2.54 -4.23
N PRO A 123 15.00 1.47 -5.05
CA PRO A 123 15.72 1.46 -6.33
C PRO A 123 15.16 2.47 -7.33
N GLN A 124 13.83 2.59 -7.43
CA GLN A 124 13.19 3.52 -8.36
C GLN A 124 13.48 4.96 -7.95
N GLY A 125 13.33 5.31 -6.66
CA GLY A 125 13.58 6.65 -6.14
C GLY A 125 14.99 7.16 -6.44
N TYR A 126 16.01 6.30 -6.31
CA TYR A 126 17.39 6.64 -6.65
C TYR A 126 17.55 7.01 -8.14
N SER A 127 16.89 6.26 -9.04
CA SER A 127 16.99 6.49 -10.48
C SER A 127 16.42 7.86 -10.91
N TRP A 128 15.35 8.32 -10.25
CA TRP A 128 14.73 9.62 -10.53
C TRP A 128 15.53 10.81 -9.97
N LEU A 129 16.21 10.61 -8.83
CA LEU A 129 16.96 11.68 -8.14
C LEU A 129 18.38 11.89 -8.68
N SER A 130 18.89 11.00 -9.53
CA SER A 130 20.25 11.12 -10.06
C SER A 130 20.38 12.38 -10.93
N PRO A 131 21.19 13.39 -10.54
CA PRO A 131 21.37 14.59 -11.34
C PRO A 131 22.00 14.20 -12.69
N LYS A 132 21.38 14.61 -13.80
CA LYS A 132 22.02 14.55 -15.12
C LYS A 132 23.26 15.48 -15.08
N LYS A 133 24.39 14.95 -15.55
CA LYS A 133 25.76 15.53 -15.51
C LYS A 133 25.82 17.07 -15.61
N PRO A 134 26.74 17.73 -14.88
CA PRO A 134 26.99 19.17 -15.02
C PRO A 134 27.51 19.52 -16.42
N GLU A 135 27.04 20.65 -16.94
CA GLU A 135 27.39 21.26 -18.23
C GLU A 135 28.91 21.52 -18.32
N PRO A 136 29.55 21.39 -19.51
CA PRO A 136 31.00 21.50 -19.64
C PRO A 136 31.46 22.93 -19.31
N SER A 137 32.41 23.04 -18.37
CA SER A 137 33.10 24.29 -18.04
C SER A 137 33.71 24.93 -19.29
N LEU A 138 33.29 26.17 -19.58
CA LEU A 138 33.92 27.06 -20.56
C LEU A 138 35.46 27.07 -20.37
N PRO A 139 36.26 27.04 -21.46
CA PRO A 139 37.70 27.09 -21.36
C PRO A 139 38.13 28.46 -20.82
N LEU A 140 38.58 28.47 -19.56
CA LEU A 140 39.29 29.55 -18.93
C LEU A 140 40.71 29.65 -19.52
N TYR A 141 40.80 30.05 -20.80
CA TYR A 141 42.05 30.35 -21.52
C TYR A 141 41.95 31.73 -22.23
N LEU A 142 41.50 32.76 -21.49
CA LEU A 142 41.58 34.16 -21.92
C LEU A 142 41.98 35.12 -20.78
N MET A 143 42.84 34.67 -19.85
CA MET A 143 43.61 35.56 -18.96
C MET A 143 45.01 35.00 -18.71
#